data_AF-A0A021XCB5-F1
#
_entry.id   AF-A0A021XCB5-F1
#
_cell.length_a   1.000
_cell.length_b   1.000
_cell.length_c   1.000
_cell.angle_alpha   90.00
_cell.angle_beta   90.00
_cell.angle_gamma   90.00
#
_symmetry.space_group_name_H-M   'P 1'
#
loop_
_entity.id
_entity.type
_entity.pdbx_description
1 polymer ?
#
loop_
_entity_poly.entity_id
_entity_poly.type
_entity_poly.pdbx_seq_one_letter_code
_entity_poly.pdbx_strand_id
1 'polypeptide(L)'
;MSAKPILIYRLTPAQIDLIDRLASSDDVHMDRLAYPDLVAYQELEKLGFVEMRVEPRKKIKIAITAQGRQVRAARYISSKPVVRLTGPQFLAMCLLAERPRSYNDIPASMKDTVRRLRLRGWATVEEDAEGRFWTALSAEGWEIVDLLD
;
A
#
# COMPACT_ATOMS: atom_id res chain seq x y z
N MET A 1 -19.22 -10.68 15.39
CA MET A 1 -19.83 -10.61 14.05
C MET A 1 -18.75 -10.19 13.06
N SER A 2 -18.51 -10.95 11.99
CA SER A 2 -17.57 -10.53 10.94
C SER A 2 -18.29 -9.51 10.06
N ALA A 3 -17.99 -8.22 10.24
CA ALA A 3 -18.49 -7.18 9.35
C ALA A 3 -18.00 -7.47 7.92
N LYS A 4 -18.87 -7.30 6.92
CA LYS A 4 -18.44 -7.40 5.52
C LYS A 4 -17.27 -6.44 5.28
N PRO A 5 -16.22 -6.86 4.56
CA PRO A 5 -15.07 -5.99 4.34
C PRO A 5 -15.48 -4.77 3.53
N ILE A 6 -14.91 -3.62 3.88
CA ILE A 6 -15.09 -2.37 3.13
C ILE A 6 -14.25 -2.48 1.86
N LEU A 7 -14.85 -2.15 0.72
CA LEU A 7 -14.20 -2.28 -0.58
C LEU A 7 -13.56 -0.95 -0.97
N ILE A 8 -12.23 -0.95 -1.11
CA ILE A 8 -11.46 0.20 -1.58
C ILE A 8 -11.17 -0.01 -3.06
N TYR A 9 -11.61 0.94 -3.89
CA TYR A 9 -11.45 0.90 -5.35
C TYR A 9 -10.28 1.75 -5.86
N ARG A 10 -9.80 2.68 -5.04
CA ARG A 10 -8.60 3.47 -5.34
C ARG A 10 -7.35 2.65 -4.99
N LEU A 11 -6.30 2.78 -5.79
CA LEU A 11 -5.00 2.18 -5.46
C LEU A 11 -4.46 2.79 -4.16
N THR A 12 -3.70 1.99 -3.41
CA THR A 12 -3.02 2.46 -2.21
C THR A 12 -1.85 3.38 -2.58
N PRO A 13 -1.38 4.26 -1.67
CA PRO A 13 -0.23 5.11 -1.93
C PRO A 13 1.01 4.35 -2.45
N ALA A 14 1.33 3.21 -1.84
CA ALA A 14 2.46 2.38 -2.29
C ALA A 14 2.27 1.81 -3.71
N GLN A 15 1.03 1.48 -4.08
CA GLN A 15 0.71 1.00 -5.43
C GLN A 15 0.76 2.13 -6.47
N ILE A 16 0.30 3.33 -6.11
CA ILE A 16 0.37 4.53 -6.96
C ILE A 16 1.84 4.86 -7.27
N ASP A 17 2.68 4.93 -6.23
CA ASP A 17 4.11 5.21 -6.38
C ASP A 17 4.80 4.20 -7.31
N LEU A 18 4.52 2.90 -7.15
CA LEU A 18 5.08 1.88 -8.04
C LEU A 18 4.58 2.03 -9.48
N ILE A 19 3.28 2.31 -9.71
CA ILE A 19 2.75 2.57 -11.05
C ILE A 19 3.45 3.77 -11.70
N ASP A 20 3.63 4.85 -10.97
CA ASP A 20 4.24 6.06 -11.51
C ASP A 20 5.71 5.87 -11.84
N ARG A 21 6.45 5.13 -11.01
CA ARG A 21 7.83 4.72 -11.32
C ARG A 21 7.90 3.87 -12.59
N LEU A 22 7.02 2.87 -12.73
CA LEU A 22 6.95 2.00 -13.91
C LEU A 22 6.50 2.74 -15.17
N ALA A 23 5.66 3.77 -15.04
CA ALA A 23 5.23 4.60 -16.16
C ALA A 23 6.32 5.58 -16.63
N SER A 24 7.27 5.91 -15.75
CA SER A 24 8.33 6.88 -16.01
C SER A 24 9.68 6.23 -16.35
N SER A 25 9.85 4.93 -16.09
CA SER A 25 11.09 4.18 -16.31
C SER A 25 10.83 2.74 -16.75
N ASP A 26 11.51 2.32 -17.83
CA ASP A 26 11.50 0.95 -18.34
C ASP A 26 12.52 0.02 -17.65
N ASP A 27 13.15 0.46 -16.54
CA ASP A 27 14.27 -0.25 -15.90
C ASP A 27 14.03 -0.62 -14.43
N VAL A 28 12.78 -0.88 -14.05
CA VAL A 28 12.45 -1.39 -12.71
C VAL A 28 12.70 -2.91 -12.66
N HIS A 29 13.78 -3.31 -11.97
CA HIS A 29 14.18 -4.72 -11.82
C HIS A 29 13.61 -5.34 -10.55
N MET A 30 13.14 -6.58 -10.66
CA MET A 30 12.54 -7.33 -9.54
C MET A 30 13.51 -7.52 -8.37
N ASP A 31 14.80 -7.76 -8.65
CA ASP A 31 15.83 -8.01 -7.63
C ASP A 31 16.25 -6.76 -6.83
N ARG A 32 15.82 -5.58 -7.27
CA ARG A 32 16.09 -4.29 -6.61
C ARG A 32 14.89 -3.73 -5.85
N LEU A 33 13.74 -4.41 -5.88
CA LEU A 33 12.58 -3.94 -5.16
C LEU A 33 12.79 -4.04 -3.65
N ALA A 34 12.48 -2.95 -2.94
CA ALA A 34 12.33 -2.99 -1.50
C ALA A 34 11.10 -3.85 -1.14
N TYR A 35 11.07 -4.36 0.09
CA TYR A 35 9.96 -5.21 0.54
C TYR A 35 8.56 -4.56 0.38
N PRO A 36 8.34 -3.26 0.68
CA PRO A 36 7.06 -2.59 0.39
C PRO A 36 6.69 -2.62 -1.09
N ASP A 37 7.66 -2.39 -1.98
CA ASP A 37 7.44 -2.41 -3.43
C ASP A 37 7.07 -3.80 -3.92
N LEU A 38 7.67 -4.85 -3.35
CA LEU A 38 7.34 -6.24 -3.68
C LEU A 38 5.88 -6.57 -3.34
N VAL A 39 5.40 -6.08 -2.18
CA VAL A 39 4.00 -6.28 -1.77
C VAL A 39 3.05 -5.52 -2.70
N ALA A 40 3.37 -4.26 -3.02
CA ALA A 40 2.59 -3.46 -3.97
C ALA A 40 2.55 -4.12 -5.36
N TYR A 41 3.68 -4.61 -5.85
CA TYR A 41 3.77 -5.36 -7.10
C TYR A 41 2.85 -6.58 -7.10
N GLN A 42 2.91 -7.43 -6.07
CA GLN A 42 2.08 -8.64 -5.99
C GLN A 42 0.58 -8.33 -5.96
N GLU A 43 0.17 -7.23 -5.33
CA GLU A 43 -1.23 -6.79 -5.33
C GLU A 43 -1.64 -6.25 -6.72
N LEU A 44 -0.78 -5.46 -7.38
CA LEU A 44 -1.03 -4.92 -8.72
C LEU A 44 -1.02 -5.98 -9.82
N GLU A 45 -0.16 -6.99 -9.71
CA GLU A 45 -0.07 -8.11 -10.66
C GLU A 45 -1.36 -8.92 -10.65
N LYS A 46 -1.92 -9.20 -9.47
CA LYS A 46 -3.22 -9.87 -9.32
C LYS A 46 -4.37 -9.09 -9.96
N LEU A 47 -4.25 -7.77 -10.01
CA LEU A 47 -5.22 -6.88 -10.66
C LEU A 47 -4.99 -6.78 -12.18
N GLY A 48 -3.85 -7.25 -12.69
CA GLY A 48 -3.45 -7.17 -14.09
C GLY A 48 -2.86 -5.81 -14.49
N PHE A 49 -2.48 -4.97 -13.53
CA PHE A 49 -1.98 -3.61 -13.80
C PHE A 49 -0.47 -3.57 -14.07
N VAL A 50 0.26 -4.56 -13.55
CA VAL A 50 1.69 -4.77 -13.80
C VAL A 50 1.94 -6.23 -14.16
N GLU A 51 3.02 -6.48 -14.87
CA GLU A 51 3.44 -7.83 -15.27
C GLU A 51 4.94 -8.01 -15.14
N MET A 52 5.36 -9.25 -14.92
CA MET A 52 6.76 -9.63 -15.00
C MET A 52 7.16 -9.84 -16.46
N ARG A 53 8.30 -9.25 -16.87
CA ARG A 53 8.93 -9.50 -18.17
C ARG A 53 10.26 -10.19 -17.98
N VAL A 54 10.37 -11.37 -18.59
CA VAL A 54 11.60 -12.15 -18.63
C VAL A 54 12.26 -11.92 -19.99
N GLU A 55 13.36 -11.19 -20.00
CA GLU A 55 14.18 -11.02 -21.21
C GLU A 55 15.31 -12.07 -21.23
N PRO A 56 15.56 -12.75 -22.36
CA PRO A 56 16.63 -13.74 -22.45
C PRO A 56 17.99 -13.16 -22.05
N ARG A 57 18.69 -13.83 -21.11
CA ARG A 57 20.01 -13.44 -20.57
C ARG A 57 20.04 -12.08 -19.84
N LYS A 58 18.89 -11.53 -19.47
CA LYS A 58 18.79 -10.29 -18.69
C LYS A 58 18.04 -10.53 -17.38
N LYS A 59 18.12 -9.55 -16.48
CA LYS A 59 17.37 -9.54 -15.22
C LYS A 59 15.87 -9.45 -15.48
N ILE A 60 15.10 -10.01 -14.55
CA ILE A 60 13.65 -9.96 -14.56
C ILE A 60 13.20 -8.51 -14.30
N LYS A 61 12.42 -7.98 -15.22
CA LYS A 61 11.85 -6.63 -15.14
C LYS A 61 10.38 -6.68 -14.76
N ILE A 62 9.91 -5.58 -14.20
CA ILE A 62 8.49 -5.32 -13.98
C ILE A 62 8.08 -4.25 -14.99
N ALA A 63 6.92 -4.45 -15.63
CA ALA A 63 6.38 -3.51 -16.60
C ALA A 63 4.93 -3.17 -16.29
N ILE A 64 4.54 -1.93 -16.59
CA ILE A 64 3.15 -1.50 -16.54
C ILE A 64 2.38 -2.03 -17.76
N THR A 65 1.24 -2.67 -17.52
CA THR A 65 0.38 -3.19 -18.59
C THR A 65 -0.44 -2.08 -19.24
N ALA A 66 -1.18 -2.40 -20.31
CA ALA A 66 -2.17 -1.47 -20.87
C ALA A 66 -3.26 -1.10 -19.85
N GLN A 67 -3.71 -2.06 -19.02
CA GLN A 67 -4.67 -1.81 -17.95
C GLN A 67 -4.07 -0.93 -16.84
N GLY A 68 -2.80 -1.13 -16.50
CA GLY A 68 -2.07 -0.25 -15.58
C GLY A 68 -1.99 1.20 -16.08
N ARG A 69 -1.74 1.41 -17.37
CA ARG A 69 -1.77 2.75 -17.98
C ARG A 69 -3.17 3.37 -17.94
N GLN A 70 -4.22 2.58 -18.18
CA GLN A 70 -5.60 3.04 -18.09
C GLN A 70 -5.99 3.46 -16.67
N VAL A 71 -5.66 2.65 -15.64
CA VAL A 71 -6.00 2.99 -14.25
C VAL A 71 -5.28 4.26 -13.80
N ARG A 72 -4.02 4.46 -14.23
CA ARG A 72 -3.28 5.70 -14.01
C ARG A 72 -3.99 6.91 -14.64
N ALA A 73 -4.41 6.80 -15.91
CA ALA A 73 -5.16 7.86 -16.59
C ALA A 73 -6.52 8.15 -15.92
N ALA A 74 -7.14 7.13 -15.30
CA ALA A 74 -8.37 7.24 -14.51
C ALA A 74 -8.12 7.74 -13.06
N ARG A 75 -7.02 8.44 -12.79
CA ARG A 75 -6.63 8.94 -11.46
C ARG A 75 -6.57 7.83 -10.41
N TYR A 76 -6.07 6.66 -10.80
CA TYR A 76 -5.84 5.50 -9.94
C TYR A 76 -7.11 4.88 -9.34
N ILE A 77 -8.26 5.09 -9.97
CA ILE A 77 -9.53 4.46 -9.59
C ILE A 77 -9.76 3.23 -10.47
N SER A 78 -9.86 2.07 -9.84
CA SER A 78 -10.11 0.79 -10.50
C SER A 78 -11.61 0.45 -10.49
N SER A 79 -12.09 -0.22 -11.54
CA SER A 79 -13.44 -0.80 -11.57
C SER A 79 -13.58 -2.05 -10.70
N LYS A 80 -12.45 -2.68 -10.34
CA LYS A 80 -12.37 -3.81 -9.40
C LYS A 80 -11.91 -3.33 -8.03
N PRO A 81 -12.39 -3.92 -6.92
CA PRO A 81 -11.88 -3.58 -5.60
C PRO A 81 -10.39 -3.94 -5.51
N VAL A 82 -9.58 -2.97 -5.09
CA VAL A 82 -8.13 -3.05 -4.95
C VAL A 82 -7.75 -3.60 -3.59
N VAL A 83 -8.40 -3.11 -2.53
CA VAL A 83 -8.24 -3.63 -1.17
C VAL A 83 -9.61 -3.96 -0.58
N ARG A 84 -9.67 -5.09 0.14
CA ARG A 84 -10.79 -5.44 1.00
C ARG A 84 -10.38 -5.12 2.44
N LEU A 85 -10.73 -3.93 2.90
CA LEU A 85 -10.39 -3.44 4.24
C LEU A 85 -11.17 -4.26 5.27
N THR A 86 -10.46 -5.02 6.09
CA THR A 86 -11.05 -5.90 7.09
C THR A 86 -11.32 -5.15 8.40
N GLY A 87 -12.22 -5.68 9.23
CA GLY A 87 -12.48 -5.12 10.56
C GLY A 87 -11.21 -4.87 11.39
N PRO A 88 -10.27 -5.82 11.49
CA PRO A 88 -8.98 -5.59 12.16
C PRO A 88 -8.15 -4.45 11.55
N GLN A 89 -8.15 -4.28 10.22
CA GLN A 89 -7.44 -3.19 9.57
C GLN A 89 -8.07 -1.85 9.91
N PHE A 90 -9.40 -1.75 9.86
CA PHE A 90 -10.11 -0.55 10.26
C PHE A 90 -9.84 -0.20 11.73
N LEU A 91 -9.95 -1.18 12.65
CA LEU A 91 -9.63 -0.97 14.07
C LEU A 91 -8.19 -0.50 14.29
N ALA A 92 -7.23 -1.03 13.52
CA ALA A 92 -5.84 -0.58 13.59
C ALA A 92 -5.66 0.85 13.06
N MET A 93 -6.47 1.28 12.09
CA MET A 93 -6.48 2.67 11.63
C MET A 93 -7.06 3.59 12.71
N CYS A 94 -8.20 3.23 13.31
CA CYS A 94 -8.78 3.99 14.44
C CYS A 94 -7.80 4.11 15.62
N LEU A 95 -7.08 3.03 15.96
CA LEU A 95 -6.05 3.06 17.01
C LEU A 95 -4.96 4.11 16.75
N LEU A 96 -4.53 4.24 15.49
CA LEU A 96 -3.51 5.21 15.07
C LEU A 96 -4.09 6.62 14.91
N ALA A 97 -5.38 6.74 14.61
CA ALA A 97 -6.10 8.01 14.55
C ALA A 97 -6.23 8.67 15.94
N GLU A 98 -6.37 7.88 17.01
CA GLU A 98 -6.38 8.42 18.39
C GLU A 98 -5.10 9.20 18.70
N ARG A 99 -3.95 8.64 18.33
CA ARG A 99 -2.61 9.24 18.42
C ARG A 99 -1.55 8.34 17.78
N PRO A 100 -0.41 8.89 17.34
CA PRO A 100 0.76 8.10 16.98
C PRO A 100 1.21 7.17 18.11
N ARG A 101 1.73 5.99 17.76
CA ARG A 101 2.11 4.92 18.72
C ARG A 101 3.54 4.47 18.49
N SER A 102 4.31 4.28 19.55
CA SER A 102 5.57 3.56 19.44
C SER A 102 5.29 2.08 19.14
N TYR A 103 6.27 1.36 18.57
CA TYR A 103 6.09 -0.07 18.27
C TYR A 103 5.71 -0.92 19.50
N ASN A 104 6.18 -0.53 20.68
CA ASN A 104 5.92 -1.24 21.92
C ASN A 104 4.52 -0.97 22.48
N ASP A 105 3.93 0.17 22.13
CA ASP A 105 2.57 0.55 22.56
C ASP A 105 1.47 -0.02 21.66
N ILE A 106 1.84 -0.61 20.52
CA ILE A 106 0.89 -1.30 19.64
C ILE A 106 0.59 -2.68 20.23
N PRO A 107 -0.70 -3.03 20.46
CA PRO A 107 -1.09 -4.35 20.93
C PRO A 107 -0.50 -5.45 20.05
N ALA A 108 0.03 -6.52 20.67
CA ALA A 108 0.70 -7.61 19.95
C ALA A 108 -0.16 -8.21 18.82
N SER A 109 -1.47 -8.32 19.05
CA SER A 109 -2.45 -8.80 18.06
C SER A 109 -2.62 -7.88 16.84
N MET A 110 -2.25 -6.60 16.94
CA MET A 110 -2.40 -5.59 15.89
C MET A 110 -1.09 -5.28 15.15
N LYS A 111 0.07 -5.74 15.65
CA LYS A 111 1.39 -5.41 15.08
C LYS A 111 1.51 -5.76 13.59
N ASP A 112 1.08 -6.96 13.17
CA ASP A 112 1.10 -7.31 11.74
C ASP A 112 0.12 -6.47 10.92
N THR A 113 -1.01 -6.09 11.51
CA THR A 113 -2.01 -5.27 10.82
C THR A 113 -1.49 -3.85 10.60
N VAL A 114 -0.91 -3.22 11.62
CA VAL A 114 -0.24 -1.92 11.50
C VAL A 114 0.93 -1.98 10.52
N ARG A 115 1.72 -3.06 10.54
CA ARG A 115 2.78 -3.29 9.54
C ARG A 115 2.22 -3.31 8.11
N ARG A 116 1.06 -3.93 7.87
CA ARG A 116 0.42 -3.94 6.54
C ARG A 116 -0.15 -2.58 6.14
N LEU A 117 -0.67 -1.79 7.07
CA LEU A 117 -1.08 -0.41 6.79
C LEU A 117 0.13 0.41 6.30
N ARG A 118 1.28 0.25 6.95
CA ARG A 118 2.54 0.87 6.51
C ARG A 118 3.00 0.40 5.14
N LEU A 119 2.94 -0.91 4.87
CA LEU A 119 3.31 -1.45 3.55
C LEU A 119 2.43 -0.90 2.42
N ARG A 120 1.20 -0.49 2.72
CA ARG A 120 0.29 0.15 1.76
C ARG A 120 0.48 1.66 1.67
N GLY A 121 1.25 2.26 2.57
CA GLY A 121 1.43 3.71 2.68
C GLY A 121 0.27 4.44 3.37
N TRP A 122 -0.59 3.74 4.11
CA TRP A 122 -1.63 4.35 4.96
C TRP A 122 -1.14 4.72 6.35
N ALA A 123 0.08 4.31 6.69
CA ALA A 123 0.75 4.68 7.91
C ALA A 123 2.25 4.88 7.64
N THR A 124 2.87 5.80 8.36
CA THR A 124 4.29 6.15 8.26
C THR A 124 4.99 5.87 9.59
N VAL A 125 6.32 5.77 9.55
CA VAL A 125 7.14 5.82 10.74
C VAL A 125 7.85 7.16 10.74
N GLU A 126 7.70 7.89 11.83
CA GLU A 126 8.30 9.19 12.05
C GLU A 126 9.26 9.09 13.23
N GLU A 127 10.33 9.86 13.18
CA GLU A 127 11.31 9.96 14.26
C GLU A 127 11.13 11.32 14.93
N ASP A 128 10.97 11.34 16.26
CA ASP A 128 10.90 12.59 17.01
C ASP A 128 12.31 13.18 17.26
N ALA A 129 12.34 14.39 17.85
CA ALA A 129 13.60 15.08 18.15
C ALA A 129 14.51 14.31 19.12
N GLU A 130 13.97 13.34 19.86
CA GLU A 130 14.71 12.49 20.79
C GLU A 130 15.13 11.14 20.16
N GLY A 131 14.93 10.95 18.86
CA GLY A 131 15.30 9.74 18.13
C GLY A 131 14.34 8.56 18.36
N ARG A 132 13.13 8.81 18.88
CA ARG A 132 12.12 7.77 19.10
C ARG A 132 11.22 7.64 17.88
N PHE A 133 10.96 6.39 17.50
CA PHE A 133 10.12 6.08 16.35
C PHE A 133 8.65 5.89 16.72
N TRP A 134 7.80 6.64 16.03
CA TRP A 134 6.35 6.61 16.17
C TRP A 134 5.73 6.16 14.86
N THR A 135 4.69 5.32 14.93
CA THR A 135 3.85 5.03 13.78
C THR A 135 2.62 5.92 13.82
N ALA A 136 2.39 6.67 12.74
CA ALA A 136 1.25 7.57 12.56
C ALA A 136 0.48 7.19 11.29
N LEU A 137 -0.77 7.63 11.17
CA LEU A 137 -1.47 7.60 9.89
C LEU A 137 -0.84 8.60 8.93
N SER A 138 -0.70 8.20 7.65
CA SER A 138 -0.39 9.16 6.58
C SER A 138 -1.62 10.01 6.26
N ALA A 139 -1.45 11.02 5.40
CA ALA A 139 -2.57 11.81 4.89
C ALA A 139 -3.65 10.93 4.24
N GLU A 140 -3.25 9.98 3.41
CA GLU A 140 -4.18 9.03 2.76
C GLU A 140 -4.75 8.01 3.74
N GLY A 141 -4.06 7.74 4.85
CA GLY A 141 -4.59 6.97 5.96
C GLY A 141 -5.74 7.69 6.65
N TRP A 142 -5.58 8.99 6.92
CA TRP A 142 -6.63 9.85 7.46
C TRP A 142 -7.84 9.94 6.53
N GLU A 143 -7.62 10.13 5.22
CA GLU A 143 -8.72 10.15 4.25
C GLU A 143 -9.61 8.90 4.32
N ILE A 144 -9.03 7.73 4.58
CA ILE A 144 -9.80 6.49 4.73
C ILE A 144 -10.60 6.48 6.04
N VAL A 145 -10.05 6.98 7.14
CA VAL A 145 -10.78 7.07 8.42
C VAL A 145 -11.96 8.02 8.26
N ASP A 146 -11.73 9.22 7.71
CA ASP A 146 -12.75 10.24 7.51
C ASP A 146 -13.89 9.79 6.56
N LEU A 147 -13.60 8.88 5.62
CA LEU A 147 -14.60 8.30 4.72
C LEU A 147 -15.50 7.25 5.39
N LEU A 148 -15.10 6.72 6.53
CA LEU A 148 -15.72 5.57 7.19
C LEU A 148 -16.37 5.90 8.53
N ASP A 149 -16.02 7.05 9.12
CA ASP A 149 -16.71 7.66 10.26
C ASP A 149 -18.04 8.33 9.84
#